data_AF-A0A2S9IJC8-F1
#
_entry.id   AF-A0A2S9IJC8-F1
#
_cell.length_a   1.000
_cell.length_b   1.000
_cell.length_c   1.000
_cell.angle_alpha   90.00
_cell.angle_beta   90.00
_cell.angle_gamma   90.00
#
_symmetry.space_group_name_H-M   'P 1'
#
loop_
_entity.id
_entity.type
_entity.pdbx_description
1 polymer ?
#
loop_
_entity_poly.entity_id
_entity_poly.type
_entity_poly.pdbx_seq_one_letter_code
_entity_poly.pdbx_strand_id
1 'polypeptide(L)'
;MSRDSEKPVVFSHLFQRVFNPSLGTVSEGTVTQHDIQEAIILLQQEEGISLKPGNPANFLKDFLRSHSRNAQWPEEIAKARYTARQAYGDSRVFEFVPYANEQEVPFPDDFALPESATIHPIEAVSLPSAARALGRGDEAWLIQVCVHQRLLQTHFALFSDIEVIDLFHLQNSLKGTPEIDAVFLLVFDVGRIAKKALVTLEAKRGDPILPDQIKGQVAFMAKQTRRRPGLKDVEFIVPVAANTLKRDGKTVVSIFEMEPISVADGISAHDRKSSHELPLVISKSVGYSLSPQVSGI
;
A
#
# COMPACT_ATOMS: atom_id res chain seq x y z
N MET A 1 21.84 1.80 -21.11
CA MET A 1 20.39 2.01 -21.33
C MET A 1 19.68 0.84 -20.69
N SER A 2 18.89 1.04 -19.64
CA SER A 2 18.03 -0.05 -19.14
C SER A 2 17.07 -0.40 -20.28
N ARG A 3 16.94 -1.68 -20.64
CA ARG A 3 15.84 -2.09 -21.53
C ARG A 3 14.54 -1.62 -20.90
N ASP A 4 13.73 -0.91 -21.66
CA ASP A 4 12.36 -0.60 -21.26
C ASP A 4 11.62 -1.91 -20.94
N SER A 5 10.69 -1.84 -19.98
CA SER A 5 9.91 -3.02 -19.60
C SER A 5 9.10 -3.52 -20.79
N GLU A 6 9.13 -4.83 -21.07
CA GLU A 6 8.29 -5.47 -22.12
C GLU A 6 6.86 -5.78 -21.61
N LYS A 7 6.57 -5.51 -20.33
CA LYS A 7 5.24 -5.72 -19.74
C LYS A 7 4.09 -4.96 -20.40
N PRO A 8 4.26 -3.73 -20.95
CA PRO A 8 3.20 -3.01 -21.63
C PRO A 8 2.53 -3.83 -22.74
N VAL A 9 3.30 -4.57 -23.55
CA VAL A 9 2.77 -5.42 -24.63
C VAL A 9 1.83 -6.50 -24.10
N VAL A 10 2.16 -7.10 -22.95
CA VAL A 10 1.30 -8.10 -22.30
C VAL A 10 0.00 -7.46 -21.79
N PHE A 11 0.05 -6.25 -21.23
CA PHE A 11 -1.17 -5.53 -20.83
C PHE A 11 -2.06 -5.24 -22.05
N SER A 12 -1.49 -4.76 -23.16
CA SER A 12 -2.20 -4.51 -24.41
C SER A 12 -2.90 -5.78 -24.92
N HIS A 13 -2.17 -6.89 -25.00
CA HIS A 13 -2.71 -8.17 -25.44
C HIS A 13 -3.88 -8.64 -24.56
N LEU A 14 -3.71 -8.60 -23.24
CA LEU A 14 -4.76 -9.00 -22.30
C LEU A 14 -5.96 -8.07 -22.35
N PHE A 15 -5.75 -6.77 -22.49
CA PHE A 15 -6.84 -5.80 -22.57
C PHE A 15 -7.69 -6.01 -23.82
N GLN A 16 -7.07 -6.24 -24.98
CA GLN A 16 -7.78 -6.52 -26.24
C GLN A 16 -8.69 -7.75 -26.15
N ARG A 17 -8.32 -8.76 -25.34
CA ARG A 17 -9.15 -9.95 -25.11
C ARG A 17 -10.42 -9.65 -24.33
N VAL A 18 -10.40 -8.69 -23.40
CA VAL A 18 -11.48 -8.43 -22.45
C VAL A 18 -12.26 -7.15 -22.72
N PHE A 19 -11.72 -6.25 -23.54
CA PHE A 19 -12.34 -4.98 -23.90
C PHE A 19 -13.29 -5.16 -25.08
N ASN A 20 -14.56 -4.76 -24.90
CA ASN A 20 -15.53 -4.70 -25.98
C ASN A 20 -15.54 -3.28 -26.58
N PRO A 21 -14.98 -3.08 -27.80
CA PRO A 21 -14.90 -1.75 -28.40
C PRO A 21 -16.26 -1.16 -28.75
N SER A 22 -17.26 -2.01 -29.03
CA SER A 22 -18.62 -1.55 -29.38
C SER A 22 -19.36 -0.99 -28.16
N LEU A 23 -19.08 -1.52 -26.97
CA LEU A 23 -19.69 -1.07 -25.72
C LEU A 23 -18.80 -0.06 -24.97
N GLY A 24 -17.51 0.01 -25.31
CA GLY A 24 -16.53 0.80 -24.57
C GLY A 24 -16.28 0.27 -23.16
N THR A 25 -16.54 -1.02 -22.91
CA THR A 25 -16.50 -1.62 -21.57
C THR A 25 -15.75 -2.94 -21.54
N VAL A 26 -15.15 -3.25 -20.40
CA VAL A 26 -14.58 -4.57 -20.08
C VAL A 26 -15.65 -5.47 -19.44
N SER A 27 -15.86 -6.69 -19.97
CA SER A 27 -16.90 -7.62 -19.49
C SER A 27 -16.46 -8.52 -18.33
N GLU A 28 -15.21 -8.99 -18.36
CA GLU A 28 -14.56 -9.76 -17.28
C GLU A 28 -13.11 -9.27 -17.13
N GLY A 29 -12.92 -8.23 -16.32
CA GLY A 29 -11.62 -7.55 -16.23
C GLY A 29 -10.56 -8.28 -15.40
N THR A 30 -10.90 -9.41 -14.79
CA THR A 30 -9.98 -10.15 -13.92
C THR A 30 -8.95 -10.92 -14.76
N VAL A 31 -7.68 -10.69 -14.48
CA VAL A 31 -6.55 -11.40 -15.06
C VAL A 31 -5.96 -12.34 -14.01
N THR A 32 -5.79 -13.61 -14.38
CA THR A 32 -5.21 -14.65 -13.54
C THR A 32 -3.74 -14.91 -13.86
N GLN A 33 -3.09 -15.72 -13.04
CA GLN A 33 -1.72 -16.19 -13.29
C GLN A 33 -1.62 -16.95 -14.61
N HIS A 34 -2.65 -17.72 -14.95
CA HIS A 34 -2.70 -18.51 -16.18
C HIS A 34 -2.79 -17.60 -17.40
N ASP A 35 -3.66 -16.58 -17.39
CA ASP A 35 -3.80 -15.62 -18.49
C ASP A 35 -2.48 -14.92 -18.81
N ILE A 36 -1.72 -14.53 -17.78
CA ILE A 36 -0.41 -13.88 -17.94
C ILE A 36 0.61 -14.84 -18.52
N GLN A 37 0.62 -16.10 -18.07
CA GLN A 37 1.53 -17.12 -18.59
C GLN A 37 1.27 -17.40 -20.07
N GLU A 38 0.00 -17.60 -20.44
CA GLU A 38 -0.39 -17.82 -21.84
C GLU A 38 -0.03 -16.62 -22.71
N ALA A 39 -0.34 -15.40 -22.27
CA ALA A 39 -0.02 -14.19 -23.01
C ALA A 39 1.49 -14.04 -23.22
N ILE A 40 2.31 -14.30 -22.20
CA ILE A 40 3.78 -14.25 -22.33
C ILE A 40 4.28 -15.30 -23.32
N ILE A 41 3.81 -16.55 -23.23
CA ILE A 41 4.24 -17.64 -24.13
C ILE A 41 3.89 -17.33 -25.58
N LEU A 42 2.69 -16.82 -25.83
CA LEU A 42 2.23 -16.45 -27.16
C LEU A 42 3.05 -15.28 -27.72
N LEU A 43 3.23 -14.21 -26.94
CA LEU A 43 4.02 -13.04 -27.37
C LEU A 43 5.50 -13.36 -27.54
N GLN A 44 6.06 -14.34 -26.82
CA GLN A 44 7.42 -14.84 -27.07
C GLN A 44 7.55 -15.46 -28.47
N GLN A 45 6.51 -16.18 -28.93
CA GLN A 45 6.51 -16.83 -30.24
C GLN A 45 6.24 -15.84 -31.37
N GLU A 46 5.31 -14.91 -31.16
CA GLU A 46 4.84 -13.97 -32.19
C GLU A 46 5.71 -12.72 -32.31
N GLU A 47 6.12 -12.13 -31.18
CA GLU A 47 6.81 -10.84 -31.13
C GLU A 47 8.26 -10.95 -30.62
N GLY A 48 8.68 -12.11 -30.14
CA GLY A 48 10.05 -12.36 -29.69
C GLY A 48 10.42 -11.66 -28.36
N ILE A 49 9.43 -11.33 -27.52
CA ILE A 49 9.69 -10.72 -26.20
C ILE A 49 10.51 -11.65 -25.30
N SER A 50 11.25 -11.09 -24.34
CA SER A 50 12.15 -11.84 -23.46
C SER A 50 11.62 -12.09 -22.03
N LEU A 51 10.39 -11.68 -21.74
CA LEU A 51 9.75 -11.89 -20.43
C LEU A 51 9.65 -13.37 -20.07
N LYS A 52 9.88 -13.72 -18.81
CA LYS A 52 9.75 -15.11 -18.32
C LYS A 52 8.36 -15.35 -17.71
N PRO A 53 7.69 -16.47 -18.01
CA PRO A 53 6.37 -16.80 -17.47
C PRO A 53 6.38 -17.30 -16.01
N GLY A 54 7.55 -17.38 -15.36
CA GLY A 54 7.73 -18.09 -14.08
C GLY A 54 7.26 -17.35 -12.81
N ASN A 55 6.90 -16.07 -12.88
CA ASN A 55 6.44 -15.31 -11.70
C ASN A 55 5.24 -14.38 -12.02
N PRO A 56 4.12 -14.94 -12.48
CA PRO A 56 2.95 -14.14 -12.90
C PRO A 56 2.27 -13.45 -11.71
N ALA A 57 2.37 -14.02 -10.50
CA ALA A 57 1.75 -13.45 -9.30
C ALA A 57 2.27 -12.04 -8.94
N ASN A 58 3.51 -11.72 -9.30
CA ASN A 58 4.10 -10.40 -9.06
C ASN A 58 4.01 -9.45 -10.28
N PHE A 59 3.34 -9.86 -11.36
CA PHE A 59 3.39 -9.16 -12.65
C PHE A 59 2.98 -7.68 -12.54
N LEU A 60 1.77 -7.40 -12.03
CA LEU A 60 1.31 -6.03 -11.82
C LEU A 60 2.10 -5.33 -10.70
N LYS A 61 2.34 -6.01 -9.57
CA LYS A 61 3.06 -5.42 -8.43
C LYS A 61 4.42 -4.84 -8.86
N ASP A 62 5.20 -5.62 -9.60
CA ASP A 62 6.51 -5.19 -10.09
C ASP A 62 6.43 -4.08 -11.14
N PHE A 63 5.31 -3.97 -11.87
CA PHE A 63 5.07 -2.83 -12.77
C PHE A 63 4.74 -1.56 -11.96
N LEU A 64 3.87 -1.67 -10.95
CA LEU A 64 3.46 -0.57 -10.08
C LEU A 64 4.61 0.01 -9.26
N ARG A 65 5.67 -0.77 -8.98
CA ARG A 65 6.88 -0.25 -8.29
C ARG A 65 7.65 0.81 -9.09
N SER A 66 7.51 0.82 -10.42
CA SER A 66 8.23 1.77 -11.26
C SER A 66 7.68 3.20 -11.12
N HIS A 67 8.56 4.18 -10.92
CA HIS A 67 8.20 5.61 -11.00
C HIS A 67 7.73 6.02 -12.39
N SER A 68 8.15 5.31 -13.45
CA SER A 68 7.72 5.57 -14.83
C SER A 68 6.46 4.77 -15.23
N ARG A 69 5.75 4.14 -14.29
CA ARG A 69 4.57 3.29 -14.58
C ARG A 69 3.51 3.97 -15.43
N ASN A 70 3.24 5.26 -15.19
CA ASN A 70 2.24 6.00 -15.97
C ASN A 70 2.71 6.26 -17.40
N ALA A 71 4.01 6.50 -17.61
CA ALA A 71 4.58 6.67 -18.95
C ALA A 71 4.68 5.34 -19.72
N GLN A 72 4.77 4.22 -19.00
CA GLN A 72 4.84 2.87 -19.57
C GLN A 72 3.46 2.23 -19.77
N TRP A 73 2.39 2.82 -19.22
CA TRP A 73 1.05 2.26 -19.37
C TRP A 73 0.62 2.38 -20.84
N PRO A 74 0.08 1.31 -21.46
CA PRO A 74 -0.27 1.37 -22.87
C PRO A 74 -1.26 2.49 -23.20
N GLU A 75 -0.95 3.27 -24.23
CA GLU A 75 -1.68 4.49 -24.58
C GLU A 75 -3.14 4.19 -24.94
N GLU A 76 -3.39 3.07 -25.62
CA GLU A 76 -4.72 2.62 -26.00
C GLU A 76 -5.59 2.27 -24.79
N ILE A 77 -5.01 1.73 -23.72
CA ILE A 77 -5.72 1.42 -22.48
C ILE A 77 -6.02 2.73 -21.72
N ALA A 78 -5.04 3.64 -21.66
CA ALA A 78 -5.22 4.96 -21.09
C ALA A 78 -6.32 5.78 -21.80
N LYS A 79 -6.32 5.78 -23.14
CA LYS A 79 -7.35 6.42 -23.98
C LYS A 79 -8.72 5.82 -23.75
N ALA A 80 -8.80 4.52 -23.52
CA ALA A 80 -10.04 3.85 -23.13
C ALA A 80 -10.49 4.16 -21.70
N ARG A 81 -9.77 5.00 -20.94
CA ARG A 81 -10.03 5.34 -19.54
C ARG A 81 -9.97 4.12 -18.61
N TYR A 82 -9.07 3.18 -18.90
CA TYR A 82 -8.85 1.99 -18.06
C TYR A 82 -7.46 1.99 -17.43
N THR A 83 -7.41 1.55 -16.18
CA THR A 83 -6.19 1.25 -15.42
C THR A 83 -6.24 -0.18 -14.91
N ALA A 84 -5.26 -0.60 -14.11
CA ALA A 84 -5.27 -1.88 -13.42
C ALA A 84 -5.18 -1.72 -11.90
N ARG A 85 -5.80 -2.63 -11.18
CA ARG A 85 -5.75 -2.69 -9.70
C ARG A 85 -5.36 -4.08 -9.23
N GLN A 86 -4.77 -4.20 -8.05
CA GLN A 86 -4.32 -5.51 -7.58
C GLN A 86 -5.51 -6.38 -7.16
N ALA A 87 -5.47 -7.65 -7.56
CA ALA A 87 -6.46 -8.64 -7.15
C ALA A 87 -5.77 -9.77 -6.39
N TYR A 88 -6.40 -10.24 -5.31
CA TYR A 88 -5.84 -11.28 -4.43
C TYR A 88 -6.77 -12.49 -4.35
N GLY A 89 -6.18 -13.67 -4.11
CA GLY A 89 -6.90 -14.95 -4.00
C GLY A 89 -7.17 -15.62 -5.35
N ASP A 90 -7.47 -16.92 -5.33
CA ASP A 90 -7.87 -17.74 -6.50
C ASP A 90 -7.00 -17.55 -7.76
N SER A 91 -5.68 -17.45 -7.60
CA SER A 91 -4.74 -17.20 -8.71
C SER A 91 -4.97 -15.90 -9.49
N ARG A 92 -5.81 -14.98 -8.99
CA ARG A 92 -5.99 -13.64 -9.54
C ARG A 92 -4.71 -12.82 -9.34
N VAL A 93 -4.42 -11.95 -10.30
CA VAL A 93 -3.24 -11.08 -10.26
C VAL A 93 -3.64 -9.62 -10.28
N PHE A 94 -4.51 -9.25 -11.23
CA PHE A 94 -5.03 -7.90 -11.32
C PHE A 94 -6.40 -7.86 -11.98
N GLU A 95 -7.04 -6.69 -11.91
CA GLU A 95 -8.25 -6.38 -12.65
C GLU A 95 -8.06 -5.10 -13.47
N PHE A 96 -8.50 -5.10 -14.73
CA PHE A 96 -8.72 -3.85 -15.45
C PHE A 96 -9.95 -3.15 -14.88
N VAL A 97 -9.78 -1.89 -14.50
CA VAL A 97 -10.85 -1.07 -13.93
C VAL A 97 -10.92 0.27 -14.63
N PRO A 98 -12.13 0.85 -14.78
CA PRO A 98 -12.25 2.19 -15.30
C PRO A 98 -11.58 3.17 -14.33
N TYR A 99 -11.10 4.29 -14.86
CA TYR A 99 -10.63 5.40 -14.06
C TYR A 99 -11.75 5.87 -13.14
N ALA A 100 -11.39 6.29 -11.92
CA ALA A 100 -12.30 7.00 -11.05
C ALA A 100 -12.77 8.31 -11.70
N ASN A 101 -13.85 8.88 -11.16
CA ASN A 101 -14.26 10.23 -11.50
C ASN A 101 -13.07 11.18 -11.27
N GLU A 102 -12.82 12.08 -12.22
CA GLU A 102 -11.75 13.09 -12.16
C GLU A 102 -10.31 12.56 -12.18
N GLN A 103 -10.09 11.24 -12.18
CA GLN A 103 -8.75 10.68 -12.33
C GLN A 103 -8.20 11.02 -13.73
N GLU A 104 -6.98 11.57 -13.80
CA GLU A 104 -6.35 11.98 -15.06
C GLU A 104 -5.27 11.02 -15.57
N VAL A 105 -4.62 10.29 -14.65
CA VAL A 105 -3.53 9.35 -14.96
C VAL A 105 -3.90 7.92 -14.54
N PRO A 106 -3.33 6.86 -15.16
CA PRO A 106 -3.68 5.48 -14.83
C PRO A 106 -3.45 5.11 -13.35
N PHE A 107 -2.32 5.52 -12.77
CA PHE A 107 -1.92 5.20 -11.41
C PHE A 107 -1.56 6.49 -10.66
N PRO A 108 -2.55 7.21 -10.09
CA PRO A 108 -2.28 8.38 -9.27
C PRO A 108 -1.42 8.04 -8.06
N ASP A 109 -0.66 9.01 -7.57
CA ASP A 109 0.11 8.87 -6.32
C ASP A 109 -0.67 9.52 -5.18
N ASP A 110 -1.49 8.70 -4.52
CA ASP A 110 -2.36 9.14 -3.42
C ASP A 110 -1.56 9.45 -2.13
N PHE A 111 -0.28 9.07 -2.07
CA PHE A 111 0.57 9.14 -0.88
C PHE A 111 1.72 10.15 -1.01
N ALA A 112 1.43 11.26 -1.69
CA ALA A 112 2.31 12.42 -1.72
C ALA A 112 2.09 13.28 -0.46
N LEU A 113 3.17 13.60 0.26
CA LEU A 113 3.09 14.55 1.37
C LEU A 113 2.86 15.96 0.81
N PRO A 114 1.76 16.66 1.19
CA PRO A 114 1.51 18.00 0.70
C PRO A 114 2.64 18.98 1.04
N GLU A 115 2.88 19.97 0.16
CA GLU A 115 3.84 21.04 0.45
C GLU A 115 3.46 21.84 1.70
N SER A 116 2.18 21.93 2.04
CA SER A 116 1.71 22.58 3.27
C SER A 116 1.79 21.70 4.52
N ALA A 117 2.16 20.42 4.39
CA ALA A 117 2.12 19.49 5.51
C ALA A 117 3.12 19.87 6.62
N THR A 118 2.69 19.68 7.86
CA THR A 118 3.52 19.88 9.05
C THR A 118 4.73 18.94 9.02
N ILE A 119 5.92 19.50 9.31
CA ILE A 119 7.14 18.72 9.55
C ILE A 119 7.45 18.78 11.05
N HIS A 120 7.19 17.69 11.75
CA HIS A 120 7.41 17.58 13.19
C HIS A 120 8.84 17.07 13.49
N PRO A 121 9.63 17.80 14.29
CA PRO A 121 10.97 17.34 14.66
C PRO A 121 10.90 16.22 15.70
N ILE A 122 11.74 15.20 15.52
CA ILE A 122 11.88 14.08 16.45
C ILE A 122 13.34 13.95 16.86
N GLU A 123 13.56 13.87 18.17
CA GLU A 123 14.88 13.61 18.73
C GLU A 123 15.26 12.13 18.53
N ALA A 124 16.29 11.88 17.73
CA ALA A 124 16.76 10.54 17.38
C ALA A 124 17.95 10.06 18.22
N VAL A 125 18.25 10.72 19.34
CA VAL A 125 19.39 10.33 20.21
C VAL A 125 19.14 9.00 20.93
N SER A 126 17.88 8.60 21.06
CA SER A 126 17.43 7.32 21.64
C SER A 126 17.85 6.10 20.82
N LEU A 127 18.13 6.27 19.52
CA LEU A 127 18.80 5.23 18.72
C LEU A 127 20.30 5.23 19.04
N PRO A 128 20.93 4.08 19.29
CA PRO A 128 22.38 4.02 19.45
C PRO A 128 23.10 4.65 18.25
N SER A 129 24.20 5.36 18.49
CA SER A 129 24.95 6.03 17.41
C SER A 129 25.40 5.05 16.31
N ALA A 130 25.81 3.84 16.71
CA ALA A 130 26.13 2.76 15.77
C ALA A 130 24.93 2.34 14.92
N ALA A 131 23.73 2.24 15.51
CA ALA A 131 22.51 1.91 14.77
C ALA A 131 22.16 3.02 13.77
N ARG A 132 22.28 4.29 14.17
CA ARG A 132 22.10 5.43 13.25
C ARG A 132 23.09 5.40 12.09
N ALA A 133 24.32 4.95 12.29
CA ALA A 133 25.33 4.88 11.22
C ALA A 133 25.12 3.67 10.29
N LEU A 134 24.68 2.52 10.83
CA LEU A 134 24.47 1.27 10.09
C LEU A 134 23.11 1.18 9.39
N GLY A 135 22.26 2.20 9.55
CA GLY A 135 20.92 2.21 8.99
C GLY A 135 20.89 1.93 7.49
N ARG A 136 19.91 1.13 7.07
CA ARG A 136 19.84 0.56 5.72
C ARG A 136 18.84 1.29 4.82
N GLY A 137 19.08 1.10 3.53
CA GLY A 137 18.31 1.59 2.40
C GLY A 137 16.94 0.93 2.17
N ASP A 138 16.29 0.31 3.17
CA ASP A 138 15.14 -0.59 2.96
C ASP A 138 13.94 -0.30 3.89
N GLU A 139 12.80 -0.94 3.63
CA GLU A 139 11.55 -0.79 4.37
C GLU A 139 11.67 -1.35 5.80
N ALA A 140 12.42 -2.43 5.99
CA ALA A 140 12.66 -3.00 7.32
C ALA A 140 13.31 -1.99 8.26
N TRP A 141 14.28 -1.22 7.75
CA TRP A 141 14.89 -0.13 8.52
C TRP A 141 13.89 1.00 8.82
N LEU A 142 13.05 1.39 7.86
CA LEU A 142 12.02 2.41 8.08
C LEU A 142 11.06 1.99 9.22
N ILE A 143 10.60 0.74 9.23
CA ILE A 143 9.75 0.21 10.30
C ILE A 143 10.45 0.28 11.66
N GLN A 144 11.73 -0.13 11.72
CA GLN A 144 12.52 -0.06 12.96
C GLN A 144 12.64 1.38 13.47
N VAL A 145 12.88 2.34 12.58
CA VAL A 145 12.94 3.76 12.94
C VAL A 145 11.58 4.22 13.47
N CYS A 146 10.48 3.91 12.78
CA CYS A 146 9.13 4.25 13.23
C CYS A 146 8.83 3.72 14.64
N VAL A 147 9.23 2.47 14.94
CA VAL A 147 9.02 1.83 16.24
C VAL A 147 9.94 2.43 17.32
N HIS A 148 11.25 2.48 17.08
CA HIS A 148 12.22 2.92 18.09
C HIS A 148 12.12 4.41 18.40
N GLN A 149 11.75 5.23 17.43
CA GLN A 149 11.52 6.67 17.61
C GLN A 149 10.09 7.02 17.98
N ARG A 150 9.24 6.01 18.21
CA ARG A 150 7.84 6.19 18.61
C ARG A 150 7.09 7.15 17.69
N LEU A 151 7.32 7.05 16.38
CA LEU A 151 6.76 7.99 15.41
C LEU A 151 5.25 7.88 15.35
N LEU A 152 4.69 6.67 15.34
CA LEU A 152 3.25 6.49 15.35
C LEU A 152 2.64 6.93 16.69
N GLN A 153 3.28 6.65 17.84
CA GLN A 153 2.80 7.13 19.13
C GLN A 153 2.72 8.66 19.15
N THR A 154 3.77 9.32 18.66
CA THR A 154 3.80 10.78 18.54
C THR A 154 2.73 11.27 17.57
N HIS A 155 2.53 10.56 16.45
CA HIS A 155 1.50 10.89 15.47
C HIS A 155 0.10 10.88 16.08
N PHE A 156 -0.26 9.76 16.70
CA PHE A 156 -1.56 9.56 17.31
C PHE A 156 -1.79 10.48 18.52
N ALA A 157 -0.75 10.83 19.28
CA ALA A 157 -0.89 11.73 20.41
C ALA A 157 -1.06 13.21 20.03
N LEU A 158 -0.51 13.64 18.89
CA LEU A 158 -0.44 15.07 18.53
C LEU A 158 -1.33 15.46 17.34
N PHE A 159 -1.63 14.54 16.44
CA PHE A 159 -2.24 14.88 15.15
C PHE A 159 -3.51 14.08 14.83
N SER A 160 -3.64 12.86 15.34
CA SER A 160 -4.86 12.06 15.14
C SER A 160 -6.05 12.70 15.85
N ASP A 161 -7.24 12.50 15.29
CA ASP A 161 -8.50 12.90 15.93
C ASP A 161 -8.99 11.85 16.95
N ILE A 162 -8.28 10.71 17.07
CA ILE A 162 -8.59 9.66 18.04
C ILE A 162 -8.00 10.04 19.40
N GLU A 163 -8.82 10.01 20.46
CA GLU A 163 -8.36 10.20 21.84
C GLU A 163 -7.57 8.98 22.34
N VAL A 164 -6.30 8.89 21.96
CA VAL A 164 -5.44 7.74 22.27
C VAL A 164 -4.97 7.77 23.73
N ILE A 165 -5.11 6.64 24.40
CA ILE A 165 -4.56 6.36 25.74
C ILE A 165 -3.18 5.71 25.59
N ASP A 166 -3.10 4.63 24.80
CA ASP A 166 -1.86 3.89 24.58
C ASP A 166 -1.73 3.41 23.13
N LEU A 167 -0.50 3.25 22.65
CA LEU A 167 -0.20 2.61 21.37
C LEU A 167 1.05 1.72 21.47
N PHE A 168 0.85 0.42 21.28
CA PHE A 168 1.88 -0.61 21.43
C PHE A 168 2.18 -1.30 20.11
N HIS A 169 3.46 -1.41 19.77
CA HIS A 169 3.89 -2.28 18.67
C HIS A 169 3.68 -3.75 19.08
N LEU A 170 3.05 -4.54 18.21
CA LEU A 170 2.80 -5.95 18.45
C LEU A 170 3.77 -6.85 17.68
N GLN A 171 3.87 -6.65 16.36
CA GLN A 171 4.58 -7.57 15.49
C GLN A 171 5.00 -6.89 14.17
N ASN A 172 6.12 -7.34 13.60
CA ASN A 172 6.58 -7.01 12.25
C ASN A 172 6.35 -8.19 11.29
N SER A 173 6.25 -7.90 9.99
CA SER A 173 6.24 -8.86 8.88
C SER A 173 5.23 -9.99 9.10
N LEU A 174 3.98 -9.62 9.37
CA LEU A 174 2.93 -10.59 9.56
C LEU A 174 2.60 -11.23 8.20
N LYS A 175 2.98 -12.51 8.07
CA LYS A 175 2.72 -13.29 6.87
C LYS A 175 1.21 -13.46 6.64
N GLY A 176 0.77 -13.14 5.45
CA GLY A 176 -0.61 -13.20 5.00
C GLY A 176 -0.69 -12.87 3.51
N THR A 177 -1.91 -12.85 2.98
CA THR A 177 -2.17 -12.36 1.62
C THR A 177 -3.21 -11.25 1.72
N PRO A 178 -2.80 -9.96 1.71
CA PRO A 178 -1.42 -9.47 1.61
C PRO A 178 -0.61 -9.61 2.92
N GLU A 179 0.73 -9.49 2.81
CA GLU A 179 1.64 -9.33 3.94
C GLU A 179 1.41 -7.96 4.61
N ILE A 180 1.64 -7.86 5.92
CA ILE A 180 1.55 -6.62 6.69
C ILE A 180 2.89 -6.32 7.33
N ASP A 181 3.44 -5.13 7.06
CA ASP A 181 4.78 -4.74 7.49
C ASP A 181 4.88 -4.60 9.02
N ALA A 182 3.90 -3.95 9.66
CA ALA A 182 3.77 -3.97 11.11
C ALA A 182 2.33 -3.79 11.59
N VAL A 183 2.05 -4.30 12.80
CA VAL A 183 0.75 -4.13 13.49
C VAL A 183 0.97 -3.58 14.88
N PHE A 184 0.10 -2.65 15.28
CA PHE A 184 0.06 -2.05 16.61
C PHE A 184 -1.32 -2.25 17.26
N LEU A 185 -1.35 -2.25 18.59
CA LEU A 185 -2.57 -2.16 19.39
C LEU A 185 -2.72 -0.73 19.86
N LEU A 186 -3.84 -0.10 19.49
CA LEU A 186 -4.23 1.22 19.95
C LEU A 186 -5.31 1.06 21.01
N VAL A 187 -5.13 1.72 22.15
CA VAL A 187 -6.15 1.86 23.19
C VAL A 187 -6.62 3.31 23.17
N PHE A 188 -7.92 3.53 23.11
CA PHE A 188 -8.51 4.87 23.01
C PHE A 188 -9.64 5.05 24.01
N ASP A 189 -9.90 6.30 24.37
CA ASP A 189 -11.02 6.66 25.23
C ASP A 189 -12.30 6.89 24.43
N VAL A 190 -13.41 6.36 24.92
CA VAL A 190 -14.76 6.71 24.47
C VAL A 190 -15.60 7.00 25.71
N GLY A 191 -15.60 8.27 26.12
CA GLY A 191 -16.39 8.70 27.27
C GLY A 191 -15.97 8.02 28.57
N ARG A 192 -14.66 7.96 28.85
CA ARG A 192 -14.03 7.28 30.01
C ARG A 192 -14.06 5.76 29.98
N ILE A 193 -14.31 5.16 28.83
CA ILE A 193 -14.23 3.72 28.61
C ILE A 193 -13.08 3.45 27.66
N ALA A 194 -12.05 2.75 28.15
CA ALA A 194 -10.94 2.31 27.32
C ALA A 194 -11.40 1.22 26.35
N LYS A 195 -11.18 1.47 25.06
CA LYS A 195 -11.51 0.58 23.95
C LYS A 195 -10.27 0.27 23.13
N LYS A 196 -10.36 -0.74 22.26
CA LYS A 196 -9.21 -1.22 21.46
C LYS A 196 -9.45 -1.09 19.97
N ALA A 197 -8.41 -0.72 19.27
CA ALA A 197 -8.31 -0.73 17.82
C ALA A 197 -6.96 -1.37 17.41
N LEU A 198 -6.87 -1.84 16.17
CA LEU A 198 -5.58 -2.23 15.60
C LEU A 198 -5.11 -1.14 14.62
N VAL A 199 -3.81 -0.95 14.52
CA VAL A 199 -3.21 -0.10 13.48
C VAL A 199 -2.36 -1.00 12.59
N THR A 200 -2.62 -0.98 11.29
CA THR A 200 -1.75 -1.64 10.30
C THR A 200 -0.84 -0.61 9.66
N LEU A 201 0.46 -0.89 9.60
CA LEU A 201 1.44 -0.05 8.94
C LEU A 201 1.90 -0.72 7.63
N GLU A 202 1.82 0.02 6.52
CA GLU A 202 2.50 -0.27 5.26
C GLU A 202 3.68 0.69 5.10
N ALA A 203 4.90 0.17 5.08
CA ALA A 203 6.12 0.95 4.95
C ALA A 203 6.68 0.82 3.52
N LYS A 204 7.07 1.93 2.92
CA LYS A 204 7.63 1.96 1.58
C LYS A 204 8.81 2.89 1.47
N ARG A 205 9.80 2.49 0.68
CA ARG A 205 11.00 3.28 0.46
C ARG A 205 11.44 3.20 -0.99
N GLY A 206 11.36 4.33 -1.69
CA GLY A 206 11.60 4.39 -3.14
C GLY A 206 10.40 3.87 -3.93
N ASP A 207 9.84 2.72 -3.58
CA ASP A 207 8.62 2.21 -4.19
C ASP A 207 7.38 3.01 -3.75
N PRO A 208 6.39 3.23 -4.64
CA PRO A 208 5.15 3.86 -4.23
C PRO A 208 4.25 2.97 -3.37
N ILE A 209 3.46 3.60 -2.50
CA ILE A 209 2.48 2.93 -1.63
C ILE A 209 1.28 2.50 -2.48
N LEU A 210 0.85 1.25 -2.31
CA LEU A 210 -0.21 0.65 -3.12
C LEU A 210 -1.52 0.62 -2.31
N PRO A 211 -2.56 1.41 -2.68
CA PRO A 211 -3.82 1.48 -1.94
C PRO A 211 -4.49 0.12 -1.71
N ASP A 212 -4.56 -0.73 -2.74
CA ASP A 212 -5.21 -2.04 -2.63
C ASP A 212 -4.49 -3.00 -1.68
N GLN A 213 -3.18 -2.87 -1.55
CA GLN A 213 -2.43 -3.63 -0.56
C GLN A 213 -2.91 -3.26 0.84
N ILE A 214 -3.01 -1.97 1.16
CA ILE A 214 -3.50 -1.50 2.46
C ILE A 214 -4.94 -1.96 2.72
N LYS A 215 -5.83 -1.82 1.74
CA LYS A 215 -7.22 -2.29 1.86
C LYS A 215 -7.28 -3.80 2.12
N GLY A 216 -6.46 -4.58 1.42
CA GLY A 216 -6.34 -6.03 1.65
C GLY A 216 -5.84 -6.36 3.06
N GLN A 217 -4.86 -5.61 3.58
CA GLN A 217 -4.32 -5.78 4.92
C GLN A 217 -5.37 -5.53 6.01
N VAL A 218 -6.16 -4.48 5.85
CA VAL A 218 -7.28 -4.15 6.74
C VAL A 218 -8.31 -5.29 6.76
N ALA A 219 -8.75 -5.73 5.59
CA ALA A 219 -9.72 -6.82 5.46
C ALA A 219 -9.18 -8.13 6.10
N PHE A 220 -7.91 -8.45 5.85
CA PHE A 220 -7.23 -9.58 6.46
C PHE A 220 -7.18 -9.47 7.99
N MET A 221 -6.78 -8.32 8.54
CA MET A 221 -6.71 -8.12 9.99
C MET A 221 -8.08 -8.14 10.64
N ALA A 222 -9.11 -7.60 10.00
CA ALA A 222 -10.48 -7.67 10.49
C ALA A 222 -10.95 -9.13 10.56
N LYS A 223 -10.60 -9.96 9.59
CA LYS A 223 -10.85 -11.41 9.67
C LYS A 223 -10.13 -12.06 10.85
N GLN A 224 -8.92 -11.60 11.20
CA GLN A 224 -8.16 -12.13 12.34
C GLN A 224 -8.80 -11.78 13.70
N THR A 225 -9.43 -10.62 13.86
CA THR A 225 -10.08 -10.25 15.13
C THR A 225 -11.21 -11.22 15.50
N ARG A 226 -11.97 -11.69 14.49
CA ARG A 226 -12.99 -12.74 14.69
C ARG A 226 -12.40 -14.10 15.04
N ARG A 227 -11.22 -14.44 14.50
CA ARG A 227 -10.57 -15.75 14.68
C ARG A 227 -9.79 -15.89 15.97
N ARG A 228 -9.28 -14.78 16.52
CA ARG A 228 -8.37 -14.77 17.67
C ARG A 228 -9.10 -14.27 18.91
N PRO A 229 -9.28 -15.11 19.97
CA PRO A 229 -10.00 -14.70 21.17
C PRO A 229 -9.50 -13.40 21.82
N GLY A 230 -8.19 -13.16 21.82
CA GLY A 230 -7.58 -11.95 22.40
C GLY A 230 -7.75 -10.67 21.59
N LEU A 231 -8.43 -10.71 20.44
CA LEU A 231 -8.69 -9.55 19.57
C LEU A 231 -10.19 -9.28 19.38
N LYS A 232 -11.07 -9.98 20.10
CA LYS A 232 -12.54 -9.88 19.92
C LYS A 232 -13.14 -8.53 20.33
N ASP A 233 -12.41 -7.77 21.14
CA ASP A 233 -12.79 -6.45 21.65
C ASP A 233 -12.18 -5.30 20.84
N VAL A 234 -11.55 -5.60 19.69
CA VAL A 234 -11.12 -4.60 18.71
C VAL A 234 -12.32 -4.07 17.94
N GLU A 235 -12.56 -2.76 17.97
CA GLU A 235 -13.72 -2.13 17.32
C GLU A 235 -13.48 -1.82 15.83
N PHE A 236 -12.29 -1.31 15.52
CA PHE A 236 -11.90 -0.90 14.17
C PHE A 236 -10.40 -1.10 13.92
N ILE A 237 -10.02 -0.91 12.66
CA ILE A 237 -8.64 -0.91 12.20
C ILE A 237 -8.33 0.45 11.60
N VAL A 238 -7.22 1.06 12.02
CA VAL A 238 -6.70 2.29 11.44
C VAL A 238 -5.59 1.92 10.46
N PRO A 239 -5.79 2.11 9.15
CA PRO A 239 -4.72 1.95 8.18
C PRO A 239 -3.74 3.12 8.31
N VAL A 240 -2.44 2.82 8.27
CA VAL A 240 -1.37 3.81 8.25
C VAL A 240 -0.37 3.41 7.19
N ALA A 241 0.11 4.39 6.42
CA ALA A 241 1.25 4.21 5.53
C ALA A 241 2.40 5.12 5.94
N ALA A 242 3.62 4.66 5.69
CA ALA A 242 4.81 5.48 5.86
C ALA A 242 5.72 5.40 4.63
N ASN A 243 6.26 6.55 4.23
CA ASN A 243 7.33 6.60 3.24
C ASN A 243 8.46 7.55 3.66
N THR A 244 9.48 7.65 2.81
CA THR A 244 10.56 8.63 2.96
C THR A 244 10.63 9.50 1.71
N LEU A 245 10.85 10.80 1.91
CA LEU A 245 11.05 11.74 0.81
C LEU A 245 12.10 12.80 1.18
N LYS A 246 12.63 13.49 0.17
CA LYS A 246 13.52 14.62 0.37
C LYS A 246 12.72 15.91 0.42
N ARG A 247 12.94 16.71 1.47
CA ARG A 247 12.37 18.04 1.64
C ARG A 247 13.43 18.98 2.20
N ASP A 248 13.69 20.08 1.50
CA ASP A 248 14.73 21.06 1.86
C ASP A 248 16.10 20.43 2.15
N GLY A 249 16.50 19.45 1.31
CA GLY A 249 17.77 18.73 1.42
C GLY A 249 17.84 17.70 2.56
N LYS A 250 16.80 17.57 3.39
CA LYS A 250 16.71 16.56 4.47
C LYS A 250 15.77 15.44 4.07
N THR A 251 16.05 14.22 4.54
CA THR A 251 15.02 13.18 4.45
C THR A 251 14.01 13.38 5.56
N VAL A 252 12.75 13.23 5.18
CA VAL A 252 11.59 13.26 6.06
C VAL A 252 10.90 11.91 5.96
N VAL A 253 10.48 11.35 7.11
CA VAL A 253 9.54 10.23 7.15
C VAL A 253 8.14 10.81 7.06
N SER A 254 7.37 10.47 6.04
CA SER A 254 5.96 10.86 5.96
C SER A 254 5.10 9.76 6.55
N ILE A 255 4.12 10.13 7.37
CA ILE A 255 3.07 9.24 7.86
C ILE A 255 1.74 9.73 7.31
N PHE A 256 0.98 8.79 6.76
CA PHE A 256 -0.38 8.96 6.28
C PHE A 256 -1.27 8.10 7.16
N GLU A 257 -2.09 8.73 8.00
CA GLU A 257 -3.16 8.08 8.74
C GLU A 257 -4.43 8.12 7.91
N MET A 258 -5.14 7.00 7.84
CA MET A 258 -6.40 6.90 7.14
C MET A 258 -7.57 6.83 8.12
N GLU A 259 -8.75 7.13 7.62
CA GLU A 259 -9.98 6.96 8.39
C GLU A 259 -10.14 5.53 8.92
N PRO A 260 -10.61 5.37 10.18
CA PRO A 260 -10.86 4.05 10.75
C PRO A 260 -11.87 3.22 9.95
N ILE A 261 -11.57 1.94 9.75
CA ILE A 261 -12.47 0.98 9.10
C ILE A 261 -12.99 0.02 10.17
N SER A 262 -14.32 -0.09 10.30
CA SER A 262 -14.94 -0.98 11.27
C SER A 262 -14.54 -2.44 11.04
N VAL A 263 -14.39 -3.22 12.13
CA VAL A 263 -14.10 -4.65 12.01
C VAL A 263 -15.18 -5.37 11.21
N ALA A 264 -16.45 -4.96 11.34
CA ALA A 264 -17.56 -5.56 10.60
C ALA A 264 -17.41 -5.36 9.08
N ASP A 265 -17.09 -4.14 8.63
CA ASP A 265 -16.91 -3.84 7.21
C ASP A 265 -15.70 -4.56 6.64
N GLY A 266 -14.57 -4.54 7.36
CA GLY A 266 -13.36 -5.26 6.95
C GLY A 266 -13.59 -6.77 6.83
N ILE A 267 -14.34 -7.38 7.76
CA ILE A 267 -14.73 -8.80 7.69
C ILE A 267 -15.62 -9.06 6.47
N SER A 268 -16.62 -8.21 6.25
CA SER A 268 -17.56 -8.33 5.14
C SER A 268 -16.82 -8.29 3.80
N ALA A 269 -15.93 -7.32 3.64
CA ALA A 269 -15.11 -7.16 2.44
C ALA A 269 -14.15 -8.34 2.24
N HIS A 270 -13.54 -8.86 3.31
CA HIS A 270 -12.71 -10.06 3.22
C HIS A 270 -13.52 -11.28 2.76
N ASP A 271 -14.68 -11.54 3.39
CA ASP A 271 -15.49 -12.71 3.11
C ASP A 271 -16.10 -12.67 1.69
N ARG A 272 -16.41 -11.48 1.18
CA ARG A 272 -16.91 -11.24 -0.18
C ARG A 272 -15.82 -11.08 -1.24
N LYS A 273 -14.54 -11.12 -0.85
CA LYS A 273 -13.39 -10.85 -1.74
C LYS A 273 -13.50 -9.47 -2.43
N SER A 274 -14.01 -8.48 -1.70
CA SER A 274 -14.26 -7.12 -2.18
C SER A 274 -13.47 -6.06 -1.39
N SER A 275 -12.31 -6.44 -0.86
CA SER A 275 -11.44 -5.52 -0.09
C SER A 275 -11.11 -4.23 -0.85
N HIS A 276 -11.01 -4.28 -2.18
CA HIS A 276 -10.77 -3.10 -3.03
C HIS A 276 -11.87 -2.02 -2.89
N GLU A 277 -13.08 -2.38 -2.46
CA GLU A 277 -14.20 -1.47 -2.24
C GLU A 277 -14.11 -0.74 -0.89
N LEU A 278 -13.24 -1.18 0.03
CA LEU A 278 -13.06 -0.49 1.30
C LEU A 278 -12.63 0.96 1.04
N PRO A 279 -13.24 1.94 1.73
CA PRO A 279 -12.81 3.32 1.62
C PRO A 279 -11.40 3.45 2.16
N LEU A 280 -10.55 4.19 1.46
CA LEU A 280 -9.21 4.52 1.91
C LEU A 280 -9.02 6.02 1.79
N VAL A 281 -9.44 6.74 2.82
CA VAL A 281 -9.39 8.20 2.89
C VAL A 281 -8.29 8.57 3.85
N ILE A 282 -7.31 9.36 3.39
CA ILE A 282 -6.24 9.87 4.25
C ILE A 282 -6.83 11.00 5.12
N SER A 283 -6.83 10.81 6.43
CA SER A 283 -7.32 11.79 7.41
C SER A 283 -6.22 12.75 7.85
N LYS A 284 -4.98 12.26 8.01
CA LYS A 284 -3.81 13.07 8.40
C LYS A 284 -2.59 12.71 7.59
N SER A 285 -1.83 13.73 7.19
CA SER A 285 -0.52 13.59 6.52
C SER A 285 0.50 14.46 7.24
N VAL A 286 1.51 13.84 7.85
CA VAL A 286 2.53 14.55 8.65
C VAL A 286 3.91 14.05 8.29
N GLY A 287 4.85 14.97 8.10
CA GLY A 287 6.26 14.65 7.94
C GLY A 287 7.00 14.69 9.28
N TYR A 288 8.04 13.86 9.41
CA TYR A 288 8.91 13.80 10.58
C TYR A 288 10.36 13.96 10.18
N SER A 289 11.06 14.92 10.79
CA SER A 289 12.49 15.11 10.61
C SER A 289 13.24 14.60 11.83
N LEU A 290 14.17 13.67 11.62
CA LEU A 290 14.98 13.07 12.68
C LEU A 290 16.23 13.90 12.96
N SER A 291 16.48 14.22 14.23
CA SER A 291 17.68 14.95 14.66
C SER A 291 18.31 14.28 15.90
N PRO A 292 19.57 13.80 15.84
CA PRO A 292 20.48 13.81 14.69
C PRO A 292 19.99 12.91 13.54
N GLN A 293 20.56 13.12 12.34
CA GLN A 293 20.20 12.30 11.17
C GLN A 293 20.44 10.81 11.42
N VAL A 294 19.57 10.00 10.85
CA VAL A 294 19.62 8.53 10.88
C VAL A 294 19.97 8.05 9.49
N SER A 295 21.10 7.34 9.33
CA SER A 295 21.49 6.78 8.03
C SER A 295 20.40 5.89 7.48
N GLY A 296 20.22 5.90 6.17
CA GLY A 296 19.12 5.18 5.55
C GLY A 296 17.76 5.81 5.84
N ILE A 297 17.66 6.96 6.50
CA ILE A 297 16.49 7.84 6.43
C ILE A 297 16.98 9.12 5.77
#